data_AF-A0A834FMH8-F1
#
_entry.id   AF-A0A834FMH8-F1
#
_cell.length_a   1.000
_cell.length_b   1.000
_cell.length_c   1.000
_cell.angle_alpha   90.00
_cell.angle_beta   90.00
_cell.angle_gamma   90.00
#
_symmetry.space_group_name_H-M   'P 1'
#
loop_
_entity.id
_entity.type
_entity.pdbx_description
1 polymer ?
#
loop_
_entity_poly.entity_id
_entity_poly.type
_entity_poly.pdbx_seq_one_letter_code
_entity_poly.pdbx_strand_id
1 'polypeptide(L)'
;MLEWAGIPPDESPRRGGPLGPYMQSQRLDLYSKTAQQLVESRHAYYCFCSPQRLELLKKEALRVGQTPRYDNRCRHLQAEQVQEKLAQGQPHVIRFRLEEGVEPFQDLIFGWNRHEVAQVEGDPVVMKADGFPTYHLANIVDDHYMKISHCTAGV
;
A
#
# COMPACT_ATOMS: atom_id res chain seq x y z
N MET A 1 21.96 -6.46 17.82
CA MET A 1 20.96 -7.39 18.40
C MET A 1 21.01 -8.75 17.72
N LEU A 2 20.79 -8.85 16.41
CA LEU A 2 20.88 -10.13 15.67
C LEU A 2 22.27 -10.78 15.72
N GLU A 3 23.34 -10.00 15.52
CA GLU A 3 24.72 -10.51 15.63
C GLU A 3 25.04 -11.00 17.05
N TRP A 4 24.58 -10.26 18.06
CA TRP A 4 24.75 -10.67 19.47
C TRP A 4 23.97 -11.96 19.78
N ALA A 5 22.78 -12.12 19.21
CA ALA A 5 21.95 -13.32 19.36
C ALA A 5 22.46 -14.52 18.54
N GLY A 6 23.58 -14.38 17.81
CA GLY A 6 24.16 -15.48 17.02
C GLY A 6 23.37 -15.81 15.74
N ILE A 7 22.49 -14.91 15.28
CA ILE A 7 21.64 -15.09 14.09
C ILE A 7 21.88 -13.98 13.07
N PRO A 8 23.10 -13.84 12.53
CA PRO A 8 23.38 -12.79 11.55
C PRO A 8 22.65 -13.09 10.22
N PRO A 9 22.03 -12.09 9.58
CA PRO A 9 21.42 -12.28 8.27
C PRO A 9 22.49 -12.52 7.19
N ASP A 10 22.14 -13.31 6.18
CA ASP A 10 22.99 -13.52 4.99
C ASP A 10 23.03 -12.26 4.12
N GLU A 11 21.87 -11.65 3.88
CA GLU A 11 21.71 -10.41 3.13
C GLU A 11 21.17 -9.29 4.03
N SER A 12 21.80 -8.11 4.02
CA SER A 12 21.36 -6.99 4.87
C SER A 12 21.95 -5.65 4.43
N PRO A 13 21.47 -4.51 4.96
CA PRO A 13 22.09 -3.21 4.66
C PRO A 13 23.58 -3.13 5.02
N ARG A 14 24.04 -3.88 6.03
CA ARG A 14 25.45 -3.88 6.49
C ARG A 14 26.34 -4.83 5.70
N ARG A 15 25.83 -6.03 5.36
CA ARG A 15 26.57 -7.06 4.63
C ARG A 15 26.46 -6.95 3.12
N GLY A 16 25.45 -6.23 2.63
CA GLY A 16 25.10 -6.19 1.21
C GLY A 16 24.42 -7.49 0.77
N GLY A 17 24.39 -7.70 -0.53
CA GLY A 17 23.76 -8.84 -1.18
C GLY A 17 23.33 -8.49 -2.61
N PRO A 18 22.98 -9.49 -3.43
CA PRO A 18 22.71 -9.32 -4.86
C PRO A 18 21.43 -8.52 -5.17
N LEU A 19 20.49 -8.42 -4.23
CA LEU A 19 19.17 -7.81 -4.43
C LEU A 19 19.01 -6.47 -3.71
N GLY A 20 20.12 -5.92 -3.22
CA GLY A 20 20.18 -4.61 -2.59
C GLY A 20 19.71 -3.47 -3.52
N PRO A 21 19.43 -2.29 -2.96
CA PRO A 21 19.61 -1.91 -1.55
C PRO A 21 18.55 -2.54 -0.63
N TYR A 22 18.94 -2.84 0.62
CA TYR A 22 18.08 -3.46 1.64
C TYR A 22 17.44 -2.43 2.60
N MET A 23 17.45 -1.16 2.21
CA MET A 23 16.76 -0.07 2.89
C MET A 23 15.67 0.48 1.99
N GLN A 24 14.41 0.41 2.44
CA GLN A 24 13.26 0.83 1.63
C GLN A 24 13.33 2.31 1.23
N SER A 25 13.88 3.18 2.09
CA SER A 25 14.09 4.60 1.75
C SER A 25 15.02 4.83 0.55
N GLN A 26 15.80 3.82 0.14
CA GLN A 26 16.69 3.86 -1.02
C GLN A 26 16.07 3.21 -2.27
N ARG A 27 14.81 2.76 -2.21
CA ARG A 27 14.10 2.03 -3.27
C ARG A 27 12.90 2.80 -3.83
N LEU A 28 12.83 4.12 -3.61
CA LEU A 28 11.66 4.95 -3.95
C LEU A 28 11.27 4.89 -5.43
N ASP A 29 12.25 4.83 -6.34
CA ASP A 29 12.01 4.71 -7.77
C ASP A 29 11.29 3.41 -8.13
N LEU A 30 11.61 2.31 -7.46
CA LEU A 30 10.97 1.01 -7.67
C LEU A 30 9.49 1.10 -7.30
N TYR A 31 9.19 1.61 -6.10
CA TYR A 31 7.80 1.71 -5.63
C TYR A 31 6.99 2.70 -6.46
N SER A 32 7.58 3.83 -6.87
CA SER A 32 6.92 4.83 -7.69
C SER A 32 6.57 4.27 -9.08
N LYS A 33 7.47 3.51 -9.71
CA LYS A 33 7.20 2.80 -10.97
C LYS A 33 6.08 1.76 -10.81
N THR A 34 6.13 0.95 -9.76
CA THR A 34 5.06 -0.04 -9.53
C THR A 34 3.72 0.62 -9.24
N ALA A 35 3.68 1.71 -8.46
CA ALA A 35 2.46 2.46 -8.21
C ALA A 35 1.86 3.04 -9.50
N GLN A 36 2.70 3.55 -10.41
CA GLN A 36 2.26 4.01 -11.73
C GLN A 36 1.68 2.88 -12.58
N GLN A 37 2.34 1.71 -12.61
CA GLN A 37 1.82 0.53 -13.31
C GLN A 37 0.46 0.08 -12.76
N LEU A 38 0.25 0.15 -11.45
CA LEU A 38 -1.06 -0.13 -10.84
C LEU A 38 -2.12 0.88 -11.28
N VAL A 39 -1.77 2.16 -11.42
CA VAL A 39 -2.70 3.18 -11.94
C VAL A 39 -3.02 2.93 -13.41
N GLU A 40 -2.02 2.66 -14.24
CA GLU A 40 -2.18 2.37 -15.68
C GLU A 40 -3.06 1.13 -15.92
N SER A 41 -2.88 0.10 -15.10
CA SER A 41 -3.68 -1.14 -15.13
C SER A 41 -5.03 -1.03 -14.41
N ARG A 42 -5.41 0.16 -13.91
CA ARG A 42 -6.67 0.45 -13.19
C ARG A 42 -6.86 -0.27 -11.85
N HIS A 43 -5.82 -0.85 -11.28
CA HIS A 43 -5.80 -1.42 -9.92
C HIS A 43 -5.50 -0.37 -8.84
N ALA A 44 -5.10 0.83 -9.23
CA ALA A 44 -4.93 1.97 -8.35
C ALA A 44 -5.43 3.26 -9.01
N TYR A 45 -5.58 4.32 -8.22
CA TYR A 45 -5.99 5.63 -8.72
C TYR A 45 -5.46 6.77 -7.86
N TYR A 46 -5.39 7.96 -8.46
CA TYR A 46 -5.00 9.19 -7.77
C TYR A 46 -6.15 9.71 -6.89
N CYS A 47 -5.83 10.03 -5.64
CA CYS A 47 -6.74 10.66 -4.70
C CYS A 47 -6.23 12.04 -4.32
N PHE A 48 -7.08 13.05 -4.54
CA PHE A 48 -6.80 14.46 -4.25
C PHE A 48 -7.54 14.97 -3.01
N CYS A 49 -8.05 14.05 -2.17
CA CYS A 49 -8.77 14.43 -0.96
C CYS A 49 -7.84 15.09 0.05
N SER A 50 -8.24 16.24 0.58
CA SER A 50 -7.46 16.92 1.62
C SER A 50 -7.50 16.17 2.95
N PRO A 51 -6.44 16.29 3.79
CA PRO A 51 -6.43 15.71 5.13
C PRO A 51 -7.62 16.18 5.98
N GLN A 52 -7.98 17.47 5.88
CA GLN A 52 -9.12 18.04 6.61
C GLN A 52 -10.44 17.34 6.26
N ARG A 53 -10.64 16.99 4.99
CA ARG A 53 -11.81 16.22 4.56
C ARG A 53 -11.83 14.83 5.19
N LEU A 54 -10.70 14.14 5.17
CA LEU A 54 -10.59 12.79 5.73
C LEU A 54 -10.84 12.79 7.24
N GLU A 55 -10.38 13.82 7.95
CA GLU A 55 -10.68 14.01 9.37
C GLU A 55 -12.17 14.25 9.64
N LEU A 56 -12.85 15.02 8.79
CA LEU A 56 -14.31 15.21 8.90
C LEU A 56 -15.07 13.89 8.69
N LEU A 57 -14.69 13.10 7.68
CA LEU A 57 -15.28 11.79 7.45
C LEU A 57 -15.09 10.87 8.66
N LYS A 58 -13.88 10.86 9.23
CA LYS A 58 -13.56 10.06 10.41
C LYS A 58 -14.41 10.47 11.62
N LYS A 59 -14.52 11.78 11.90
CA LYS A 59 -15.32 12.30 13.00
C LYS A 59 -16.80 11.97 12.84
N GLU A 60 -17.33 12.07 11.61
CA GLU A 60 -18.71 11.75 11.32
C GLU A 60 -19.01 10.27 11.55
N ALA A 61 -18.16 9.37 11.03
CA ALA A 61 -18.29 7.93 11.24
C ALA A 61 -18.30 7.57 12.73
N LEU A 62 -17.36 8.13 13.51
CA LEU A 62 -17.31 7.91 14.95
C LEU A 62 -18.56 8.45 15.68
N ARG A 63 -19.09 9.60 15.25
CA ARG A 63 -20.29 10.21 15.83
C ARG A 63 -21.53 9.31 15.66
N VAL A 64 -21.64 8.62 14.53
CA VAL A 64 -22.76 7.71 14.24
C VAL A 64 -22.48 6.25 14.62
N GLY A 65 -21.36 5.98 15.31
CA GLY A 65 -20.99 4.64 15.76
C GLY A 65 -20.56 3.69 14.63
N GLN A 66 -20.13 4.23 13.49
CA GLN A 66 -19.64 3.46 12.34
C GLN A 66 -18.11 3.40 12.33
N THR A 67 -17.56 2.32 11.76
CA THR A 67 -16.13 2.18 11.52
C THR A 67 -15.66 3.25 10.52
N PRO A 68 -14.68 4.10 10.87
CA PRO A 68 -14.14 5.07 9.94
C PRO A 68 -13.47 4.39 8.76
N ARG A 69 -13.87 4.77 7.55
CA ARG A 69 -13.24 4.30 6.32
C ARG A 69 -13.18 5.40 5.28
N TYR A 70 -12.27 5.25 4.33
CA TYR A 70 -12.28 6.10 3.15
C TYR A 70 -13.52 5.80 2.30
N ASP A 71 -14.14 6.84 1.76
CA ASP A 71 -15.42 6.75 1.05
C ASP A 71 -15.27 6.52 -0.45
N ASN A 72 -14.06 6.16 -0.90
CA ASN A 72 -13.74 5.87 -2.31
C ASN A 72 -14.06 7.00 -3.29
N ARG A 73 -14.21 8.25 -2.81
CA ARG A 73 -14.67 9.40 -3.63
C ARG A 73 -13.91 9.57 -4.95
N CYS A 74 -12.58 9.45 -4.92
CA CYS A 74 -11.75 9.67 -6.10
C CYS A 74 -11.69 8.48 -7.08
N ARG A 75 -12.32 7.34 -6.76
CA ARG A 75 -12.31 6.11 -7.58
C ARG A 75 -12.93 6.30 -8.98
N HIS A 76 -13.83 7.26 -9.10
CA HIS A 76 -14.63 7.50 -10.31
C HIS A 76 -14.28 8.81 -11.03
N LEU A 77 -13.14 9.45 -10.68
CA LEU A 77 -12.69 10.62 -11.41
C LEU A 77 -12.40 10.25 -12.87
N GLN A 78 -12.84 11.10 -13.78
CA GLN A 78 -12.56 10.92 -15.20
C GLN A 78 -11.08 11.19 -15.49
N ALA A 79 -10.56 10.56 -16.54
CA ALA A 79 -9.16 10.70 -16.92
C ALA A 79 -8.79 12.17 -17.16
N GLU A 80 -9.66 12.97 -17.79
CA GLU A 80 -9.39 14.40 -18.02
C GLU A 80 -9.25 15.17 -16.71
N GLN A 81 -10.12 14.91 -15.74
CA GLN A 81 -10.10 15.57 -14.42
C GLN A 81 -8.84 15.22 -13.64
N VAL A 82 -8.38 13.97 -13.74
CA VAL A 82 -7.14 13.53 -13.10
C VAL A 82 -5.95 14.25 -13.74
N GLN A 83 -5.88 14.28 -15.06
CA GLN A 83 -4.79 14.95 -15.79
C GLN A 83 -4.73 16.45 -15.50
N GLU A 84 -5.89 17.12 -15.47
CA GLU A 84 -5.97 18.54 -15.12
C GLU A 84 -5.41 18.80 -13.71
N LYS A 85 -5.80 17.99 -12.73
CA LYS A 85 -5.35 18.13 -11.34
C LYS A 85 -3.86 17.85 -11.17
N LEU A 86 -3.33 16.87 -11.90
CA LEU A 86 -1.90 16.57 -11.92
C LEU A 86 -1.12 17.72 -12.57
N ALA A 87 -1.61 18.26 -13.69
CA ALA A 87 -0.98 19.40 -14.37
C ALA A 87 -0.97 20.68 -13.52
N GLN A 88 -1.98 20.86 -12.67
CA GLN A 88 -2.05 21.95 -11.68
C GLN A 88 -1.12 21.73 -10.47
N GLY A 89 -0.43 20.59 -10.38
CA GLY A 89 0.43 20.27 -9.23
C GLY A 89 -0.34 20.04 -7.93
N GLN A 90 -1.63 19.63 -8.02
CA GLN A 90 -2.44 19.40 -6.82
C GLN A 90 -1.84 18.24 -5.99
N PRO A 91 -1.65 18.42 -4.66
CA PRO A 91 -1.18 17.34 -3.79
C PRO A 91 -2.09 16.13 -3.88
N HIS A 92 -1.50 14.95 -4.01
CA HIS A 92 -2.23 13.71 -4.23
C HIS A 92 -1.53 12.52 -3.59
N VAL A 93 -2.30 11.45 -3.40
CA VAL A 93 -1.81 10.12 -3.01
C VAL A 93 -2.29 9.11 -4.04
N ILE A 94 -1.66 7.93 -4.09
CA ILE A 94 -2.17 6.80 -4.87
C ILE A 94 -2.84 5.81 -3.91
N ARG A 95 -4.09 5.45 -4.21
CA ARG A 95 -4.86 4.46 -3.46
C ARG A 95 -5.02 3.19 -4.26
N PHE A 96 -4.96 2.05 -3.58
CA PHE A 96 -5.23 0.75 -4.17
C PHE A 96 -6.74 0.52 -4.24
N ARG A 97 -7.22 0.07 -5.39
CA ARG A 97 -8.64 -0.21 -5.63
C ARG A 97 -8.94 -1.58 -5.08
N LEU A 98 -9.66 -1.64 -3.95
CA LEU A 98 -10.13 -2.92 -3.43
C LEU A 98 -11.26 -3.46 -4.32
N GLU A 99 -11.21 -4.77 -4.54
CA GLU A 99 -12.22 -5.55 -5.25
C GLU A 99 -12.93 -6.50 -4.29
N GLU A 100 -14.22 -6.69 -4.50
CA GLU A 100 -15.03 -7.66 -3.76
C GLU A 100 -14.84 -9.05 -4.34
N GLY A 101 -15.14 -10.09 -3.55
CA GLY A 101 -15.13 -11.46 -4.06
C GLY A 101 -13.73 -12.04 -4.22
N VAL A 102 -12.80 -11.64 -3.34
CA VAL A 102 -11.43 -12.19 -3.33
C VAL A 102 -11.43 -13.69 -3.01
N GLU A 103 -10.56 -14.41 -3.70
CA GLU A 103 -10.32 -15.84 -3.50
C GLU A 103 -9.72 -16.12 -2.12
N PRO A 104 -10.07 -17.24 -1.48
CA PRO A 104 -9.42 -17.65 -0.25
C PRO A 104 -7.94 -17.97 -0.51
N PHE A 105 -7.11 -17.81 0.51
CA PHE A 105 -5.71 -18.23 0.47
C PHE A 105 -5.43 -19.25 1.58
N GLN A 106 -4.37 -20.03 1.39
CA GLN A 106 -3.94 -21.03 2.35
C GLN A 106 -2.77 -20.47 3.16
N ASP A 107 -2.99 -20.27 4.45
CA ASP A 107 -1.94 -20.05 5.43
C ASP A 107 -1.41 -21.40 5.94
N LEU A 108 -0.10 -21.51 6.16
CA LEU A 108 0.53 -22.77 6.59
C LEU A 108 0.16 -23.17 8.03
N ILE A 109 -0.21 -22.21 8.88
CA ILE A 109 -0.55 -22.42 10.29
C ILE A 109 -2.07 -22.44 10.49
N PHE A 110 -2.78 -21.47 9.90
CA PHE A 110 -4.22 -21.28 10.09
C PHE A 110 -5.08 -21.92 8.99
N GLY A 111 -4.47 -22.53 7.96
CA GLY A 111 -5.17 -23.20 6.87
C GLY A 111 -5.87 -22.22 5.93
N TRP A 112 -7.00 -22.63 5.36
CA TRP A 112 -7.75 -21.82 4.40
C TRP A 112 -8.46 -20.65 5.08
N ASN A 113 -8.16 -19.44 4.63
CA ASN A 113 -8.72 -18.20 5.15
C ASN A 113 -9.23 -17.31 4.00
N ARG A 114 -10.27 -16.53 4.28
CA ARG A 114 -10.87 -15.58 3.33
C ARG A 114 -11.17 -14.28 4.05
N HIS A 115 -10.67 -13.17 3.52
CA HIS A 115 -10.88 -11.85 4.08
C HIS A 115 -11.57 -10.93 3.07
N GLU A 116 -12.80 -10.55 3.37
CA GLU A 116 -13.60 -9.62 2.56
C GLU A 116 -13.25 -8.16 2.90
N VAL A 117 -12.00 -7.78 2.66
CA VAL A 117 -11.46 -6.47 3.07
C VAL A 117 -12.25 -5.31 2.46
N ALA A 118 -12.69 -5.44 1.20
CA ALA A 118 -13.48 -4.42 0.51
C ALA A 118 -14.83 -4.11 1.18
N GLN A 119 -15.38 -5.04 1.97
CA GLN A 119 -16.66 -4.84 2.68
C GLN A 119 -16.49 -3.99 3.95
N VAL A 120 -15.32 -4.07 4.57
CA VAL A 120 -15.04 -3.44 5.88
C VAL A 120 -14.20 -2.18 5.76
N GLU A 121 -13.26 -2.13 4.81
CA GLU A 121 -12.31 -1.04 4.64
C GLU A 121 -12.58 -0.22 3.39
N GLY A 122 -12.07 1.01 3.39
CA GLY A 122 -12.00 1.84 2.19
C GLY A 122 -10.68 1.61 1.44
N ASP A 123 -10.61 2.07 0.20
CA ASP A 123 -9.42 1.91 -0.66
C ASP A 123 -8.17 2.52 0.03
N PRO A 124 -7.16 1.69 0.43
CA PRO A 124 -6.05 2.14 1.25
C PRO A 124 -5.03 2.94 0.44
N VAL A 125 -4.26 3.81 1.11
CA VAL A 125 -3.14 4.51 0.49
C VAL A 125 -1.98 3.53 0.29
N VAL A 126 -1.43 3.48 -0.92
CA VAL A 126 -0.22 2.72 -1.26
C VAL A 126 0.98 3.61 -1.52
N MET A 127 0.74 4.83 -2.03
CA MET A 127 1.76 5.85 -2.24
C MET A 127 1.32 7.17 -1.61
N LYS A 128 2.14 7.72 -0.71
CA LYS A 128 1.87 8.99 -0.04
C LYS A 128 2.27 10.19 -0.92
N ALA A 129 1.82 11.37 -0.53
CA ALA A 129 2.07 12.62 -1.24
C ALA A 129 3.54 13.08 -1.17
N ASP A 130 4.29 12.59 -0.18
CA ASP A 130 5.73 12.86 -0.01
C ASP A 130 6.61 11.97 -0.90
N GLY A 131 6.02 11.11 -1.74
CA GLY A 131 6.78 10.19 -2.59
C GLY A 131 7.33 8.97 -1.84
N PHE A 132 6.83 8.67 -0.64
CA PHE A 132 7.12 7.41 0.05
C PHE A 132 5.95 6.41 -0.04
N PRO A 133 6.23 5.10 -0.20
CA PRO A 133 5.20 4.08 -0.14
C PRO A 133 4.66 3.92 1.29
N THR A 134 3.50 3.27 1.41
CA THR A 134 3.09 2.66 2.68
C THR A 134 3.69 1.27 2.84
N TYR A 135 3.59 0.70 4.03
CA TYR A 135 4.05 -0.66 4.33
C TYR A 135 3.54 -1.67 3.29
N HIS A 136 2.25 -1.62 2.96
CA HIS A 136 1.62 -2.59 2.06
C HIS A 136 2.28 -2.63 0.67
N LEU A 137 2.52 -1.46 0.06
CA LEU A 137 3.18 -1.42 -1.25
C LEU A 137 4.65 -1.85 -1.15
N ALA A 138 5.38 -1.31 -0.17
CA ALA A 138 6.80 -1.56 -0.04
C ALA A 138 7.09 -3.04 0.21
N ASN A 139 6.37 -3.66 1.15
CA ASN A 139 6.55 -5.07 1.51
C ASN A 139 6.27 -6.00 0.32
N ILE A 140 5.14 -5.86 -0.37
CA ILE A 140 4.77 -6.77 -1.48
C ILE A 140 5.74 -6.61 -2.66
N VAL A 141 6.14 -5.38 -2.97
CA VAL A 141 7.10 -5.11 -4.06
C VAL A 141 8.48 -5.66 -3.72
N ASP A 142 8.94 -5.46 -2.49
CA ASP A 142 10.23 -5.99 -2.05
C ASP A 142 10.23 -7.51 -1.97
N ASP A 143 9.18 -8.13 -1.45
CA ASP A 143 9.08 -9.60 -1.37
C ASP A 143 9.14 -10.22 -2.77
N HIS A 144 8.43 -9.62 -3.74
CA HIS A 144 8.50 -10.05 -5.14
C HIS A 144 9.91 -9.84 -5.73
N TYR A 145 10.51 -8.67 -5.55
CA TYR A 145 11.82 -8.34 -6.11
C TYR A 145 12.95 -9.17 -5.49
N MET A 146 12.89 -9.37 -4.18
CA MET A 146 13.84 -10.15 -3.38
C MET A 146 13.57 -11.65 -3.46
N LYS A 147 12.53 -12.08 -4.19
CA LYS A 147 12.18 -13.48 -4.45
C LYS A 147 11.92 -14.27 -3.17
N ILE A 148 11.22 -13.64 -2.22
CA ILE A 148 10.83 -14.28 -0.97
C ILE A 148 9.87 -15.44 -1.27
N SER A 149 10.20 -16.62 -0.76
CA SER A 149 9.42 -17.84 -0.99
C SER A 149 8.42 -18.14 0.12
N HIS A 150 8.74 -17.73 1.35
CA HIS A 150 7.92 -17.98 2.53
C HIS A 150 7.92 -16.71 3.39
N CYS A 151 6.74 -16.18 3.68
CA CYS A 151 6.57 -15.01 4.54
C CYS A 151 6.11 -15.50 5.92
N THR A 152 6.93 -15.27 6.96
CA THR A 152 6.59 -15.57 8.35
C THR A 152 6.47 -14.27 9.13
N ALA A 153 5.31 -14.06 9.74
CA ALA A 153 4.99 -12.84 10.49
C ALA A 153 4.13 -13.15 11.72
N GLY A 154 3.98 -12.18 12.61
CA GLY A 154 3.03 -12.25 13.72
C GLY A 154 1.59 -12.11 13.23
N VAL A 155 0.65 -12.48 14.10
CA VAL A 155 -0.80 -12.25 13.93
C VAL A 155 -1.16 -10.83 14.32
#